data_AF-A0A0T5ZBS3-F1
#
_entry.id   AF-A0A0T5ZBS3-F1
#
_cell.length_a   1.000
_cell.length_b   1.000
_cell.length_c   1.000
_cell.angle_alpha   90.00
_cell.angle_beta   90.00
_cell.angle_gamma   90.00
#
_symmetry.space_group_name_H-M   'P 1'
#
loop_
_entity.id
_entity.type
_entity.pdbx_description
1 polymer ?
#
loop_
_entity_poly.entity_id
_entity_poly.type
_entity_poly.pdbx_seq_one_letter_code
_entity_poly.pdbx_strand_id
1 'polypeptide(L)'
;MIQFTGTVADSIMPRLIHSDAETKTMRVIEDALTFDDVLLVPAHSTVLPNDVDLRTKLTRDINLNIPLVSAAMDTVTESRFAIALALEGGIGIVHKNMTPEEQAQQVANVKKYEAGVIRSPITVAPNISIGEV
;
A
#
# COMPACT_ATOMS: atom_id res chain seq x y z
N MET A 1 29.48 -11.54 15.23
CA MET A 1 30.09 -12.83 15.63
C MET A 1 29.26 -13.36 16.78
N ILE A 2 28.38 -14.34 16.53
CA ILE A 2 27.51 -14.93 17.55
C ILE A 2 27.72 -16.44 17.44
N GLN A 3 28.20 -17.07 18.51
CA GLN A 3 28.39 -18.52 18.60
C GLN A 3 27.21 -19.15 19.36
N PHE A 4 26.67 -20.25 18.86
CA PHE A 4 25.73 -21.12 19.57
C PHE A 4 26.36 -22.50 19.77
N THR A 5 26.34 -23.00 21.01
CA THR A 5 26.78 -24.35 21.39
C THR A 5 25.56 -25.21 21.75
N GLY A 6 25.42 -26.39 21.14
CA GLY A 6 24.39 -27.36 21.50
C GLY A 6 24.58 -28.70 20.80
N THR A 7 25.17 -29.65 21.53
CA THR A 7 25.39 -31.05 21.15
C THR A 7 24.27 -31.90 21.73
N VAL A 8 23.59 -32.72 20.91
CA VAL A 8 23.13 -34.06 21.33
C VAL A 8 23.15 -34.98 20.12
N ALA A 9 24.01 -35.98 20.23
CA ALA A 9 24.30 -36.97 19.23
C ALA A 9 23.22 -38.05 19.15
N ASP A 10 23.11 -38.59 17.93
CA ASP A 10 22.69 -39.94 17.56
C ASP A 10 22.56 -40.94 18.70
N SER A 11 21.42 -41.63 18.77
CA SER A 11 21.43 -43.08 18.96
C SER A 11 20.05 -43.73 18.72
N ILE A 12 20.11 -44.80 17.91
CA ILE A 12 19.29 -46.03 17.85
C ILE A 12 17.91 -46.08 17.13
N MET A 13 17.93 -46.87 16.03
CA MET A 13 16.93 -47.84 15.48
C MET A 13 16.38 -47.58 14.04
N PRO A 14 16.11 -48.66 13.26
CA PRO A 14 16.78 -48.94 11.99
C PRO A 14 15.89 -48.82 10.73
N ARG A 15 16.55 -48.90 9.56
CA ARG A 15 15.97 -48.95 8.21
C ARG A 15 14.80 -49.93 8.08
N LEU A 16 13.66 -49.44 7.63
CA LEU A 16 12.68 -50.18 6.83
C LEU A 16 12.36 -49.39 5.56
N ILE A 17 12.43 -50.12 4.46
CA ILE A 17 12.29 -49.67 3.07
C ILE A 17 10.79 -49.68 2.76
N HIS A 18 10.22 -48.61 2.22
CA HIS A 18 9.37 -48.63 1.02
C HIS A 18 9.02 -47.21 0.56
N SER A 19 8.89 -47.10 -0.75
CA SER A 19 8.62 -45.93 -1.57
C SER A 19 7.61 -44.96 -0.99
N ASP A 20 7.93 -43.67 -1.00
CA ASP A 20 6.96 -42.62 -1.29
C ASP A 20 7.72 -41.44 -1.90
N ALA A 21 7.14 -40.85 -2.94
CA ALA A 21 7.65 -39.70 -3.67
C ALA A 21 8.18 -38.62 -2.71
N GLU A 22 9.30 -37.99 -3.06
CA GLU A 22 9.83 -36.82 -2.36
C GLU A 22 8.76 -35.71 -2.33
N THR A 23 7.90 -35.75 -1.30
CA THR A 23 7.22 -34.57 -0.81
C THR A 23 8.33 -33.75 -0.19
N LYS A 24 8.89 -32.86 -1.01
CA LYS A 24 9.80 -31.81 -0.55
C LYS A 24 9.00 -30.94 0.43
N THR A 25 9.00 -31.35 1.69
CA THR A 25 8.46 -30.56 2.79
C THR A 25 9.19 -29.23 2.75
N MET A 26 8.47 -28.17 2.36
CA MET A 26 8.91 -26.79 2.55
C MET A 26 9.06 -26.57 4.05
N ARG A 27 10.21 -26.96 4.60
CA ARG A 27 10.64 -26.50 5.91
C ARG A 27 10.95 -25.02 5.72
N VAL A 28 10.26 -24.17 6.48
CA VAL A 28 10.68 -22.78 6.65
C VAL A 28 12.05 -22.84 7.32
N ILE A 29 13.09 -22.48 6.58
CA ILE A 29 14.50 -22.61 7.03
C ILE A 29 14.99 -21.31 7.71
N GLU A 30 14.21 -20.22 7.65
CA GLU A 30 14.64 -18.91 8.13
C GLU A 30 13.63 -18.31 9.11
N ASP A 31 14.15 -17.68 10.15
CA ASP A 31 13.36 -16.93 11.13
C ASP A 31 12.67 -15.73 10.45
N ALA A 32 11.37 -15.58 10.68
CA ALA A 32 10.58 -14.46 10.18
C ALA A 32 10.19 -13.53 11.34
N LEU A 33 10.52 -12.25 11.21
CA LEU A 33 10.19 -11.22 12.21
C LEU A 33 9.00 -10.38 11.73
N THR A 34 8.10 -10.06 12.65
CA THR A 34 7.03 -9.06 12.48
C THR A 34 7.37 -7.76 13.20
N PHE A 35 6.49 -6.75 13.11
CA PHE A 35 6.70 -5.43 13.72
C PHE A 35 6.90 -5.49 15.23
N ASP A 36 6.18 -6.39 15.92
CA ASP A 36 6.23 -6.51 17.39
C ASP A 36 7.49 -7.24 17.90
N ASP A 37 8.27 -7.87 17.02
CA ASP A 37 9.48 -8.60 17.40
C ASP A 37 10.71 -7.68 17.53
N VAL A 38 10.62 -6.43 17.06
CA VAL A 38 11.78 -5.53 16.92
C VAL A 38 11.49 -4.11 17.41
N LEU A 39 12.55 -3.41 17.82
CA LEU A 39 12.52 -1.99 18.18
C LEU A 39 13.63 -1.25 17.44
N LEU A 40 13.37 0.02 17.11
CA LEU A 40 14.41 0.91 16.60
C LEU A 40 15.35 1.31 17.75
N VAL A 41 16.65 1.13 17.54
CA VAL A 41 17.67 1.59 18.51
C VAL A 41 17.87 3.10 18.32
N PRO A 42 17.69 3.93 19.37
CA PRO A 42 17.93 5.37 19.27
C PRO A 42 19.38 5.69 18.89
N ALA A 43 19.55 6.73 18.08
CA ALA A 43 20.87 7.24 17.69
C ALA A 43 20.91 8.77 17.83
N HIS A 44 22.12 9.33 17.85
CA HIS A 44 22.31 10.77 17.85
C HIS A 44 21.71 11.40 16.58
N SER A 45 20.89 12.45 16.72
CA SER A 45 20.29 13.20 15.61
C SER A 45 20.70 14.66 15.66
N THR A 46 21.03 15.23 14.50
CA THR A 46 21.19 16.68 14.31
C THR A 46 19.97 17.32 13.65
N VAL A 47 18.93 16.53 13.35
CA VAL A 47 17.71 16.96 12.67
C VAL A 47 16.56 16.99 13.67
N LEU A 48 15.79 18.07 13.68
CA LEU A 48 14.57 18.18 14.48
C LEU A 48 13.42 17.45 13.76
N PRO A 49 12.45 16.86 14.49
CA PRO A 49 11.35 16.12 13.87
C PRO A 49 10.56 16.89 12.80
N ASN A 50 10.39 18.20 12.97
CA ASN A 50 9.65 19.05 12.02
C ASN A 50 10.45 19.37 10.74
N ASP A 51 11.77 19.14 10.75
CA ASP A 51 12.66 19.40 9.61
C ASP A 51 12.93 18.12 8.79
N VAL A 52 12.31 16.99 9.16
CA VAL A 52 12.46 15.72 8.45
C VAL A 52 11.69 15.76 7.12
N ASP A 53 12.35 15.38 6.04
CA ASP A 53 11.73 15.23 4.73
C ASP A 53 11.02 13.87 4.62
N LEU A 54 9.69 13.90 4.47
CA LEU A 54 8.84 12.72 4.33
C LEU A 54 8.58 12.32 2.86
N ARG A 55 9.12 13.08 1.89
CA ARG A 55 8.90 12.81 0.48
C ARG A 55 9.43 11.43 0.10
N THR A 56 8.65 10.69 -0.66
CA THR A 56 9.01 9.33 -1.09
C THR A 56 8.61 9.08 -2.54
N LYS A 57 9.20 8.05 -3.14
CA LYS A 57 8.87 7.59 -4.50
C LYS A 57 8.03 6.33 -4.42
N LEU A 58 6.80 6.41 -4.92
CA LEU A 58 5.94 5.22 -5.07
C LEU A 58 6.34 4.43 -6.32
N THR A 59 6.63 5.13 -7.42
CA THR A 59 7.10 4.53 -8.68
C THR A 59 8.24 5.35 -9.27
N ARG A 60 8.70 4.99 -10.47
CA ARG A 60 9.71 5.79 -11.21
C ARG A 60 9.24 7.22 -11.48
N ASP A 61 7.92 7.40 -11.68
CA ASP A 61 7.33 8.64 -12.15
C ASP A 61 6.40 9.31 -11.11
N ILE A 62 6.10 8.63 -10.00
CA ILE A 62 5.17 9.12 -8.97
C ILE A 62 5.93 9.38 -7.68
N ASN A 63 6.00 10.65 -7.29
CA ASN A 63 6.51 11.11 -6.00
C ASN A 63 5.32 11.48 -5.09
N LEU A 64 5.45 11.21 -3.80
CA LEU A 64 4.50 11.57 -2.75
C LEU A 64 5.16 12.53 -1.76
N ASN A 65 4.37 13.41 -1.14
CA ASN A 65 4.86 14.32 -0.09
C ASN A 65 4.95 13.62 1.27
N ILE A 66 4.15 12.58 1.48
CA ILE A 66 4.20 11.70 2.66
C ILE A 66 4.16 10.23 2.22
N PRO A 67 4.73 9.28 2.98
CA PRO A 67 4.79 7.88 2.61
C PRO A 67 3.49 7.12 2.96
N LEU A 68 2.33 7.70 2.63
CA LEU A 68 1.02 7.12 2.89
C LEU A 68 0.26 6.80 1.59
N VAL A 69 -0.22 5.56 1.52
CA VAL A 69 -1.02 5.02 0.42
C VAL A 69 -2.26 4.36 1.02
N SER A 70 -3.44 4.66 0.50
CA SER A 70 -4.66 3.99 0.98
C SER A 70 -4.83 2.59 0.39
N ALA A 71 -5.44 1.70 1.16
CA ALA A 71 -5.80 0.37 0.68
C ALA A 71 -6.92 0.43 -0.37
N ALA A 72 -6.82 -0.40 -1.41
CA ALA A 72 -7.81 -0.53 -2.47
C ALA A 72 -9.03 -1.37 -2.04
N MET A 73 -9.70 -0.94 -0.97
CA MET A 73 -10.85 -1.61 -0.36
C MET A 73 -12.10 -0.73 -0.43
N ASP A 74 -13.27 -1.36 -0.60
CA ASP A 74 -14.57 -0.69 -0.72
C ASP A 74 -14.96 0.12 0.51
N THR A 75 -14.63 -0.39 1.69
CA THR A 75 -14.86 0.30 2.95
C THR A 75 -13.82 1.40 3.25
N VAL A 76 -12.79 1.55 2.42
CA VAL A 76 -11.67 2.45 2.68
C VAL A 76 -11.58 3.56 1.65
N THR A 77 -11.53 3.25 0.35
CA THR A 77 -11.09 4.23 -0.66
C THR A 77 -12.06 4.39 -1.82
N GLU A 78 -12.90 5.42 -1.73
CA GLU A 78 -13.59 6.03 -2.87
C GLU A 78 -13.05 7.45 -3.14
N SER A 79 -13.64 8.18 -4.10
CA SER A 79 -13.18 9.51 -4.53
C SER A 79 -12.99 10.49 -3.38
N ARG A 80 -13.93 10.54 -2.42
CA ARG A 80 -13.85 11.45 -1.28
C ARG A 80 -12.60 11.23 -0.44
N PHE A 81 -12.27 9.98 -0.12
CA PHE A 81 -11.07 9.70 0.68
C PHE A 81 -9.79 9.86 -0.14
N ALA A 82 -9.81 9.46 -1.41
CA ALA A 82 -8.67 9.65 -2.31
C ALA A 82 -8.32 11.14 -2.49
N ILE A 83 -9.32 12.02 -2.58
CA ILE A 83 -9.13 13.48 -2.62
C ILE A 83 -8.50 13.97 -1.32
N ALA A 84 -9.09 13.62 -0.17
CA ALA A 84 -8.60 14.07 1.13
C ALA A 84 -7.13 13.65 1.36
N LEU A 85 -6.80 12.39 1.09
CA LEU A 85 -5.43 11.89 1.24
C LEU A 85 -4.46 12.56 0.25
N ALA A 86 -4.89 12.85 -0.97
CA ALA A 86 -4.05 13.56 -1.95
C ALA A 86 -3.76 15.00 -1.53
N LEU A 87 -4.72 15.71 -0.92
CA LEU A 87 -4.52 17.06 -0.37
C LEU A 87 -3.52 17.08 0.78
N GLU A 88 -3.51 16.03 1.62
CA GLU A 88 -2.50 15.82 2.66
C GLU A 88 -1.14 15.35 2.09
N GLY A 89 -1.06 15.09 0.78
CA GLY A 89 0.18 14.76 0.08
C GLY A 89 0.46 13.26 -0.10
N GLY A 90 -0.50 12.40 0.24
CA GLY A 90 -0.47 10.96 -0.04
C GLY A 90 -1.13 10.59 -1.36
N ILE A 91 -1.52 9.32 -1.52
CA ILE A 91 -2.25 8.85 -2.70
C ILE A 91 -3.31 7.80 -2.35
N GLY A 92 -4.50 7.96 -2.92
CA GLY A 92 -5.59 7.01 -2.78
C GLY A 92 -5.67 6.02 -3.94
N ILE A 93 -5.86 4.73 -3.64
CA ILE A 93 -6.12 3.69 -4.64
C ILE A 93 -7.59 3.27 -4.60
N VAL A 94 -8.37 3.63 -5.62
CA VAL A 94 -9.80 3.31 -5.69
C VAL A 94 -9.98 1.80 -5.86
N HIS A 95 -10.84 1.20 -5.01
CA HIS A 95 -11.14 -0.23 -5.07
C HIS A 95 -11.87 -0.63 -6.37
N LYS A 96 -11.98 -1.94 -6.62
CA LYS A 96 -12.60 -2.51 -7.83
C LYS A 96 -13.98 -3.15 -7.60
N ASN A 97 -14.57 -2.97 -6.42
CA ASN A 97 -15.87 -3.55 -6.07
C ASN A 97 -17.02 -2.68 -6.60
N MET A 98 -16.99 -2.39 -7.90
CA MET A 98 -17.96 -1.59 -8.66
C MET A 98 -17.74 -1.87 -10.15
N THR A 99 -18.64 -1.38 -11.00
CA THR A 99 -18.45 -1.49 -12.46
C THR A 99 -17.26 -0.65 -12.93
N PRO A 100 -16.62 -0.99 -14.07
CA PRO A 100 -15.55 -0.18 -14.64
C PRO A 100 -15.96 1.29 -14.87
N GLU A 101 -17.22 1.53 -15.24
CA GLU A 101 -17.80 2.85 -15.47
C GLU A 101 -17.87 3.66 -14.16
N GLU A 102 -18.35 3.04 -13.09
CA GLU A 102 -18.39 3.67 -11.75
C GLU A 102 -16.98 3.97 -11.23
N GLN A 103 -16.04 3.04 -11.42
CA GLN A 103 -14.65 3.25 -11.00
C GLN A 103 -14.02 4.41 -11.77
N ALA A 104 -14.26 4.49 -13.09
CA ALA A 104 -13.80 5.60 -13.91
C ALA A 104 -14.41 6.93 -13.43
N GLN A 105 -15.68 6.93 -13.00
CA GLN A 105 -16.32 8.12 -12.45
C GLN A 105 -15.68 8.55 -11.12
N GLN A 106 -15.35 7.62 -10.23
CA GLN A 106 -14.63 7.90 -8.98
C GLN A 106 -13.27 8.56 -9.29
N VAL A 107 -12.50 7.99 -10.23
CA VAL A 107 -11.22 8.57 -10.67
C VAL A 107 -11.42 9.96 -11.29
N ALA A 108 -12.42 10.13 -12.15
CA ALA A 108 -12.73 11.41 -12.76
C ALA A 108 -13.05 12.49 -11.73
N ASN A 109 -13.79 12.15 -10.68
CA ASN A 109 -14.10 13.06 -9.57
C ASN A 109 -12.81 13.53 -8.86
N VAL A 110 -11.88 12.61 -8.57
CA VAL A 110 -10.58 12.95 -7.95
C VAL A 110 -9.78 13.89 -8.85
N LYS A 111 -9.67 13.56 -10.15
CA LYS A 111 -8.85 14.35 -11.10
C LYS A 111 -9.44 15.73 -11.41
N LYS A 112 -10.76 15.92 -11.26
CA LYS A 112 -11.44 17.20 -11.46
C LYS A 112 -11.36 18.13 -10.24
N TYR A 113 -11.15 17.59 -9.04
CA TYR A 113 -11.25 18.35 -7.78
C TYR A 113 -10.34 19.59 -7.72
N GLU A 114 -9.07 19.46 -8.12
CA GLU A 114 -8.14 20.59 -8.28
C GLU A 114 -7.62 20.71 -9.72
N ALA A 115 -8.52 20.62 -10.71
CA ALA A 115 -8.13 20.94 -12.08
C ALA A 115 -7.93 22.47 -12.20
N GLY A 116 -6.69 22.95 -12.07
CA GLY A 116 -6.35 24.37 -12.30
C GLY A 116 -6.77 24.92 -13.68
N VAL A 117 -7.01 24.03 -14.64
CA VAL A 117 -7.72 24.33 -15.90
C VAL A 117 -8.82 23.29 -16.13
N ILE A 118 -10.07 23.73 -16.15
CA ILE A 118 -11.25 22.88 -16.42
C ILE A 118 -11.28 22.54 -17.92
N ARG A 119 -10.85 21.32 -18.29
CA ARG A 119 -10.81 20.88 -19.70
C ARG A 119 -12.19 20.64 -20.31
N SER A 120 -13.20 20.32 -19.50
CA SER A 120 -14.55 20.02 -19.97
C SER A 120 -15.58 20.58 -18.97
N PRO A 121 -15.87 21.90 -19.04
CA PRO A 121 -16.87 22.51 -18.18
C PRO A 121 -18.26 21.97 -18.51
N ILE A 122 -19.13 21.97 -17.51
CA ILE A 122 -20.56 21.79 -17.75
C ILE A 122 -21.06 23.07 -18.42
N THR A 123 -21.60 22.94 -19.63
CA THR A 123 -22.13 24.06 -20.43
C THR A 123 -23.61 23.86 -20.68
N VAL A 124 -24.38 24.95 -20.63
CA VAL A 124 -25.82 24.95 -20.90
C VAL A 124 -26.15 25.78 -22.12
N ALA A 125 -27.15 25.35 -22.89
CA ALA A 125 -27.63 26.10 -24.05
C ALA A 125 -28.56 27.24 -23.59
N PRO A 126 -28.60 28.39 -24.30
CA PRO A 126 -29.39 29.55 -23.87
C PRO A 126 -30.91 29.30 -23.74
N ASN A 127 -31.41 28.25 -24.40
CA ASN A 127 -32.83 27.88 -24.46
C ASN A 127 -33.22 26.80 -23.44
N ILE A 128 -32.29 26.35 -22.59
CA ILE A 128 -32.59 25.38 -21.54
C ILE A 128 -33.37 26.06 -20.41
N SER A 129 -34.36 25.38 -19.83
CA SER A 129 -35.06 25.91 -18.67
C SER A 129 -34.24 25.75 -17.40
N ILE A 130 -34.46 26.61 -16.40
CA ILE A 130 -33.77 26.53 -15.09
C ILE A 130 -34.02 25.17 -14.41
N GLY A 131 -35.15 24.50 -14.68
CA GLY A 131 -35.45 23.18 -14.11
C GLY A 131 -34.66 22.02 -14.72
N GLU A 132 -33.98 22.24 -15.84
CA GLU A 132 -33.17 21.25 -16.55
C GLU A 132 -31.66 21.46 -16.33
N VAL A 133 -31.28 22.50 -15.58
CA VAL A 133 -29.91 22.81 -15.14
C VAL A 133 -29.68 22.26 -13.74
#